data_AF-A0A955FA98-F1
#
_entry.id   AF-A0A955FA98-F1
#
_cell.length_a   1.000
_cell.length_b   1.000
_cell.length_c   1.000
_cell.angle_alpha   90.00
_cell.angle_beta   90.00
_cell.angle_gamma   90.00
#
_symmetry.space_group_name_H-M   'P 1'
#
loop_
_entity.id
_entity.type
_entity.pdbx_description
1 polymer ?
#
loop_
_entity_poly.entity_id
_entity_poly.type
_entity_poly.pdbx_seq_one_letter_code
_entity_poly.pdbx_strand_id
1 'polypeptide(L)'
;MTNGTYLRLLRDATRLVRLSYLEFNLEKMMEEELYSEFAVFYRLLHASRMPGCPQQSEESIIEYYHQESLAAGTRIRERLSEAVEDAIKGLGNGLLQHPDNQPLREAISSGRLSPDQFYLHLLRLIYRLLFLMVI
;
A
#
# COMPACT_ATOMS: atom_id res chain seq x y z
N MET A 1 2.73 13.74 13.89
CA MET A 1 1.66 14.69 14.25
C MET A 1 0.82 14.95 13.00
N THR A 2 -0.50 14.97 13.10
CA THR A 2 -1.38 15.29 11.96
C THR A 2 -2.53 16.18 12.40
N ASN A 3 -2.96 17.09 11.52
CA ASN A 3 -4.18 17.88 11.68
C ASN A 3 -5.25 17.53 10.62
N GLY A 4 -5.08 16.42 9.90
CA GLY A 4 -5.96 16.01 8.79
C GLY A 4 -5.49 16.49 7.41
N THR A 5 -4.84 17.65 7.33
CA THR A 5 -4.31 18.22 6.07
C THR A 5 -2.81 18.00 5.92
N TYR A 6 -2.06 18.04 7.02
CA TYR A 6 -0.61 17.87 7.04
C TYR A 6 -0.22 16.70 7.93
N LEU A 7 0.71 15.87 7.48
CA LEU A 7 1.39 14.88 8.31
C LEU A 7 2.84 15.30 8.53
N ARG A 8 3.25 15.42 9.79
CA ARG A 8 4.65 15.65 10.19
C ARG A 8 5.26 14.43 10.85
N LEU A 9 6.37 13.95 10.29
CA LEU A 9 7.25 12.95 10.88
C LEU A 9 8.40 13.67 11.61
N LEU A 10 8.46 13.48 12.92
CA LEU A 10 9.47 14.10 13.77
C LEU A 10 10.67 13.15 13.85
N ARG A 11 11.87 13.69 13.66
CA ARG A 11 13.09 12.94 13.96
C ARG A 11 13.30 12.94 15.47
N ASP A 12 13.54 11.77 16.04
CA ASP A 12 14.01 11.69 17.42
C ASP A 12 15.42 12.31 17.50
N ALA A 13 15.53 13.43 18.21
CA ALA A 13 16.73 14.23 18.30
C ALA A 13 17.02 14.53 19.77
N THR A 14 18.19 14.10 20.23
CA THR A 14 18.65 14.27 21.62
C THR A 14 18.97 15.73 21.99
N ARG A 15 19.02 16.65 21.03
CA ARG A 15 19.20 18.10 21.26
C ARG A 15 17.94 18.87 20.88
N LEU A 16 17.28 19.42 21.90
CA LEU A 16 16.01 20.18 21.85
C LEU A 16 16.06 21.56 21.15
N VAL A 17 17.20 21.96 20.58
CA VAL A 17 17.38 23.35 20.12
C VAL A 17 16.69 23.63 18.76
N ARG A 18 16.43 22.59 17.96
CA ARG A 18 15.69 22.75 16.68
C ARG A 18 14.92 21.47 16.36
N LEU A 19 13.59 21.58 16.25
CA LEU A 19 12.75 20.48 15.77
C LEU A 19 13.02 20.26 14.28
N SER A 20 13.55 19.09 13.94
CA SER A 20 13.71 18.65 12.56
C SER A 20 12.57 17.69 12.21
N TYR A 21 11.75 18.06 11.24
CA TYR A 21 10.64 17.24 10.76
C TYR A 21 10.58 17.19 9.25
N LEU A 22 10.01 16.10 8.75
CA LEU A 22 9.54 15.97 7.38
C LEU A 22 8.02 16.22 7.39
N GLU A 23 7.54 17.07 6.50
CA GLU A 23 6.11 17.42 6.38
C GLU A 23 5.56 17.02 5.02
N PHE A 24 4.37 16.44 5.03
CA PHE A 24 3.59 16.12 3.84
C PHE A 24 2.28 16.90 3.88
N ASN A 25 1.98 17.64 2.81
CA ASN A 25 0.69 18.29 2.61
C ASN A 25 -0.23 17.33 1.85
N LEU A 26 -1.14 16.68 2.58
CA LEU A 26 -2.05 15.67 2.05
C LEU A 26 -3.08 16.27 1.09
N GLU A 27 -3.60 17.45 1.39
CA GLU A 27 -4.57 18.14 0.54
C GLU A 27 -3.95 18.48 -0.81
N LYS A 28 -2.79 19.14 -0.81
CA LYS A 28 -2.07 19.48 -2.03
C LYS A 28 -1.72 18.25 -2.87
N MET A 29 -1.25 17.17 -2.24
CA MET A 29 -0.93 15.93 -2.96
C MET A 29 -2.15 15.35 -3.69
N MET A 30 -3.35 15.49 -3.12
CA MET A 30 -4.59 14.99 -3.72
C MET A 30 -5.14 15.95 -4.77
N GLU A 31 -5.16 17.26 -4.51
CA GLU A 31 -5.71 18.28 -5.41
C GLU A 31 -4.86 18.47 -6.67
N GLU A 32 -3.54 18.41 -6.54
CA GLU A 32 -2.60 18.61 -7.64
C GLU A 32 -2.08 17.27 -8.23
N GLU A 33 -2.64 16.14 -7.79
CA GLU A 33 -2.24 14.80 -8.26
C GLU A 33 -0.72 14.55 -8.17
N LEU A 34 -0.11 14.91 -7.05
CA LEU A 34 1.34 14.78 -6.84
C LEU A 34 1.72 13.33 -6.50
N TYR A 35 1.71 12.46 -7.51
CA TYR A 35 1.88 11.02 -7.37
C TYR A 35 3.22 10.63 -6.74
N SER A 36 4.33 11.26 -7.16
CA SER A 36 5.68 10.98 -6.63
C SER A 36 5.79 11.24 -5.13
N GLU A 37 5.27 12.37 -4.67
CA GLU A 37 5.27 12.81 -3.28
C GLU A 37 4.41 11.87 -2.43
N PHE A 38 3.24 11.48 -2.95
CA PHE A 38 2.38 10.52 -2.28
C PHE A 38 3.03 9.13 -2.20
N ALA A 39 3.76 8.68 -3.24
CA ALA A 39 4.47 7.40 -3.20
C ALA A 39 5.51 7.38 -2.08
N VAL A 40 6.31 8.46 -1.95
CA VAL A 40 7.29 8.62 -0.86
C VAL A 40 6.59 8.64 0.50
N PHE A 41 5.53 9.44 0.65
CA PHE A 41 4.70 9.49 1.86
C PHE A 41 4.20 8.10 2.27
N TYR A 42 3.63 7.36 1.32
CA TYR A 42 3.06 6.04 1.56
C TYR A 42 4.15 5.05 1.99
N ARG A 43 5.28 4.98 1.27
CA ARG A 43 6.39 4.08 1.63
C ARG A 43 6.93 4.38 3.04
N LEU A 44 7.02 5.65 3.42
CA LEU A 44 7.43 6.06 4.76
C LEU A 44 6.44 5.66 5.85
N LEU A 45 5.13 5.78 5.61
CA LEU A 45 4.11 5.31 6.56
C LEU A 45 4.12 3.79 6.72
N HIS A 46 4.59 3.08 5.69
CA HIS A 46 4.67 1.63 5.66
C HIS A 46 6.10 1.12 5.90
N ALA A 47 6.97 1.89 6.58
CA ALA A 47 8.39 1.58 6.78
C ALA A 47 8.67 0.18 7.37
N SER A 48 7.74 -0.40 8.14
CA SER A 48 7.87 -1.78 8.65
C SER A 48 7.88 -2.86 7.54
N ARG A 49 7.58 -2.48 6.30
CA ARG A 49 7.61 -3.33 5.10
C ARG A 49 8.86 -3.06 4.24
N MET A 50 9.71 -2.12 4.66
CA MET A 50 11.00 -1.83 4.04
C MET A 50 12.12 -2.56 4.81
N PRO A 51 13.28 -2.81 4.18
CA PRO A 51 14.42 -3.41 4.87
C PRO A 51 14.85 -2.60 6.09
N GLY A 52 15.27 -3.30 7.16
CA GLY A 52 15.66 -2.67 8.41
C GLY A 52 16.98 -1.89 8.35
N CYS A 53 17.76 -2.08 7.28
CA CYS A 53 19.06 -1.44 7.10
C CYS A 53 19.29 -1.08 5.62
N PRO A 54 19.92 0.07 5.30
CA PRO A 54 20.20 0.46 3.91
C PRO A 54 21.01 -0.57 3.12
N GLN A 55 21.89 -1.33 3.77
CA GLN A 55 22.69 -2.39 3.15
C GLN A 55 21.86 -3.59 2.68
N GLN A 56 20.60 -3.70 3.14
CA GLN A 56 19.64 -4.73 2.73
C GLN A 56 18.61 -4.17 1.75
N SER A 57 18.87 -3.03 1.11
CA SER A 57 17.92 -2.42 0.16
C SER A 57 17.47 -3.37 -0.94
N GLU A 58 18.36 -4.28 -1.37
CA GLU A 58 18.09 -5.30 -2.39
C GLU A 58 17.10 -6.39 -1.92
N GLU A 59 16.91 -6.55 -0.61
CA GLU A 59 15.92 -7.48 -0.03
C GLU A 59 14.51 -6.83 0.07
N SER A 60 14.37 -5.57 -0.35
CA SER A 60 13.08 -4.87 -0.33
C SER A 60 12.12 -5.51 -1.32
N ILE A 61 11.13 -6.24 -0.79
CA ILE A 61 10.07 -6.85 -1.59
C ILE A 61 9.33 -5.79 -2.43
N ILE A 62 9.13 -4.59 -1.87
CA ILE A 62 8.49 -3.48 -2.59
C ILE A 62 9.36 -3.00 -3.75
N GLU A 63 10.68 -2.88 -3.54
CA GLU A 63 11.60 -2.46 -4.60
C GLU A 63 11.69 -3.51 -5.70
N TYR A 64 11.78 -4.79 -5.32
CA TYR A 64 11.77 -5.90 -6.27
C TYR A 64 10.56 -5.84 -7.20
N TYR A 65 9.34 -5.72 -6.65
CA TYR A 65 8.13 -5.66 -7.48
C TYR A 65 8.00 -4.34 -8.24
N HIS A 66 8.56 -3.23 -7.74
CA HIS A 66 8.63 -1.98 -8.49
C HIS A 66 9.52 -2.13 -9.73
N GLN A 67 10.72 -2.72 -9.58
CA GLN A 67 11.62 -2.98 -10.71
C GLN A 67 11.02 -3.97 -11.71
N GLU A 68 10.36 -5.04 -11.25
CA GLU A 68 9.64 -5.97 -12.12
C GLU A 68 8.51 -5.26 -12.89
N SER A 69 7.77 -4.35 -12.23
CA SER A 69 6.73 -3.55 -12.87
C SER A 69 7.28 -2.63 -13.96
N LEU A 70 8.44 -1.99 -13.71
CA LEU A 70 9.13 -1.17 -14.72
C LEU A 70 9.60 -2.02 -15.91
N ALA A 71 10.18 -3.18 -15.64
CA ALA A 71 10.69 -4.11 -16.66
C ALA A 71 9.56 -4.68 -17.55
N ALA A 72 8.39 -4.95 -16.98
CA ALA A 72 7.23 -5.43 -17.71
C ALA A 72 6.63 -4.36 -18.67
N GLY A 73 6.94 -3.08 -18.46
CA GLY A 73 6.61 -1.98 -19.37
C GLY A 73 5.11 -1.70 -19.54
N THR A 74 4.77 -0.81 -20.48
CA THR A 74 3.40 -0.30 -20.71
C THR A 74 2.41 -1.31 -21.31
N ARG A 75 2.87 -2.53 -21.67
CA ARG A 75 2.03 -3.61 -22.25
C ARG A 75 1.00 -4.19 -21.27
N ILE A 76 1.07 -3.81 -19.99
CA ILE A 76 0.14 -4.28 -18.96
C ILE A 76 -1.26 -3.68 -19.12
N ARG A 77 -1.41 -2.47 -19.70
CA ARG A 77 -2.72 -1.77 -19.71
C ARG A 77 -3.84 -2.55 -20.38
N GLU A 78 -3.55 -3.25 -21.49
CA GLU A 78 -4.55 -4.02 -22.23
C GLU A 78 -5.00 -5.29 -21.49
N ARG A 79 -4.14 -5.87 -20.65
CA ARG A 79 -4.41 -7.08 -19.87
C ARG A 79 -4.61 -6.85 -18.38
N LEU A 80 -4.58 -5.58 -17.95
CA LEU A 80 -4.67 -5.21 -16.53
C LEU A 80 -6.01 -5.65 -15.94
N SER A 81 -7.10 -5.56 -16.70
CA SER A 81 -8.41 -6.02 -16.25
C SER A 81 -8.43 -7.53 -15.96
N GLU A 82 -7.85 -8.35 -16.85
CA GLU A 82 -7.73 -9.80 -16.66
C GLU A 82 -6.88 -10.10 -15.42
N ALA A 83 -5.72 -9.44 -15.30
CA ALA A 83 -4.82 -9.64 -14.17
C ALA A 83 -5.46 -9.24 -12.82
N VAL A 84 -6.26 -8.15 -12.81
CA VAL A 84 -7.01 -7.73 -11.62
C VAL A 84 -8.08 -8.76 -11.27
N GLU A 85 -8.83 -9.27 -12.26
CA GLU A 85 -9.84 -10.29 -12.03
C GLU A 85 -9.22 -11.57 -11.43
N ASP A 86 -8.12 -12.05 -12.01
CA ASP A 86 -7.41 -13.24 -11.53
C ASP A 86 -6.84 -13.01 -10.12
N ALA A 87 -6.29 -11.82 -9.85
CA ALA A 87 -5.81 -11.46 -8.52
C ALA A 87 -6.95 -11.44 -7.48
N ILE A 88 -8.13 -10.93 -7.83
CA ILE A 88 -9.31 -10.93 -6.94
C ILE A 88 -9.70 -12.38 -6.61
N LYS A 89 -9.80 -13.25 -7.61
CA LYS A 89 -10.14 -14.66 -7.40
C LYS A 89 -9.09 -15.37 -6.56
N GLY A 90 -7.81 -15.17 -6.88
CA GLY A 90 -6.69 -15.77 -6.17
C GLY A 90 -6.64 -15.35 -4.71
N LEU A 91 -6.66 -14.04 -4.44
CA LEU A 91 -6.64 -13.49 -3.07
C LEU A 91 -7.91 -13.85 -2.31
N GLY A 92 -9.07 -13.73 -2.93
CA GLY A 92 -10.35 -14.07 -2.31
C GLY A 92 -10.39 -15.53 -1.86
N ASN A 93 -10.10 -16.46 -2.76
CA ASN A 93 -10.07 -17.89 -2.45
C ASN A 93 -8.99 -18.21 -1.41
N GLY A 94 -7.78 -17.68 -1.56
CA GLY A 94 -6.68 -17.91 -0.62
C GLY A 94 -7.02 -17.42 0.78
N LEU A 95 -7.57 -16.21 0.91
CA LEU A 95 -7.97 -15.66 2.20
C LEU A 95 -9.09 -16.46 2.86
N LEU A 96 -10.06 -16.96 2.10
CA LEU A 96 -11.15 -17.76 2.64
C LEU A 96 -10.68 -19.16 3.06
N GLN A 97 -9.76 -19.77 2.31
CA GLN A 97 -9.26 -21.13 2.56
C GLN A 97 -8.19 -21.20 3.66
N HIS A 98 -7.46 -20.11 3.93
CA HIS A 98 -6.38 -20.12 4.91
C HIS A 98 -6.88 -20.45 6.32
N PRO A 99 -6.33 -21.45 7.04
CA PRO A 99 -6.86 -21.91 8.31
C PRO A 99 -6.95 -20.79 9.36
N ASP A 100 -5.93 -19.94 9.46
CA ASP A 100 -5.87 -18.84 10.45
C ASP A 100 -6.87 -17.69 10.18
N ASN A 101 -7.50 -17.65 9.00
CA ASN A 101 -8.52 -16.65 8.66
C ASN A 101 -9.92 -17.05 9.14
N GLN A 102 -10.01 -17.83 10.22
CA GLN A 102 -11.29 -18.17 10.85
C GLN A 102 -12.13 -16.92 11.21
N PRO A 103 -11.58 -15.82 11.75
CA PRO A 103 -12.36 -14.62 12.03
C PRO A 103 -13.01 -14.01 10.78
N LEU A 104 -12.35 -14.07 9.63
CA LEU A 104 -12.89 -13.61 8.35
C LEU A 104 -14.06 -14.49 7.92
N ARG A 105 -13.88 -15.82 7.95
CA ARG A 105 -14.96 -16.77 7.61
C ARG A 105 -16.18 -16.59 8.50
N GLU A 106 -15.98 -16.38 9.80
CA GLU A 106 -17.05 -16.12 10.76
C GLU A 106 -17.76 -14.78 10.50
N ALA A 107 -17.02 -13.73 10.13
CA ALA A 107 -17.63 -12.45 9.76
C ALA A 107 -18.55 -12.56 8.54
N ILE A 108 -18.15 -13.37 7.55
CA ILE A 108 -18.95 -13.62 6.35
C ILE A 108 -20.16 -14.52 6.68
N SER A 109 -19.95 -15.62 7.40
CA SER A 109 -21.04 -16.56 7.73
C SER A 109 -22.11 -15.94 8.65
N SER A 110 -21.70 -15.03 9.53
CA SER A 110 -22.62 -14.25 10.39
C SER A 110 -23.29 -13.08 9.68
N GLY A 111 -22.96 -12.80 8.41
CA GLY A 111 -23.49 -11.67 7.65
C GLY A 111 -22.95 -10.29 8.08
N ARG A 112 -21.99 -10.24 9.00
CA ARG A 112 -21.32 -8.99 9.42
C ARG A 112 -20.47 -8.38 8.30
N LEU A 113 -20.00 -9.21 7.37
CA LEU A 113 -19.32 -8.79 6.16
C LEU A 113 -20.05 -9.37 4.96
N SER A 114 -20.65 -8.51 4.13
CA SER A 114 -21.33 -8.96 2.91
C SER A 114 -20.31 -9.35 1.83
N PRO A 115 -20.69 -10.20 0.85
CA PRO A 115 -19.84 -10.52 -0.29
C PRO A 115 -19.38 -9.27 -1.06
N ASP A 116 -20.27 -8.30 -1.26
CA ASP A 116 -19.97 -7.04 -1.97
C ASP A 116 -18.94 -6.21 -1.20
N GLN A 117 -19.05 -6.14 0.12
CA GLN A 117 -18.06 -5.46 0.96
C GLN A 117 -16.70 -6.17 0.89
N PHE A 118 -16.69 -7.50 0.96
CA PHE A 118 -15.45 -8.27 0.83
C PHE A 118 -14.77 -8.03 -0.53
N TYR A 119 -15.54 -8.05 -1.62
CA TYR A 119 -15.06 -7.70 -2.95
C TYR A 119 -14.45 -6.29 -2.99
N LEU A 120 -15.12 -5.29 -2.42
CA LEU A 120 -14.58 -3.92 -2.34
C LEU A 120 -13.27 -3.85 -1.53
N HIS A 121 -13.13 -4.66 -0.47
CA HIS A 121 -11.87 -4.75 0.28
C HIS A 121 -10.74 -5.35 -0.56
N LEU A 122 -11.01 -6.42 -1.32
CA LEU A 122 -10.04 -7.01 -2.24
C LEU A 122 -9.63 -6.02 -3.33
N LEU A 123 -10.61 -5.33 -3.92
CA LEU A 123 -10.37 -4.33 -4.96
C LEU A 123 -9.48 -3.19 -4.44
N ARG A 124 -9.79 -2.64 -3.26
CA ARG A 124 -8.95 -1.61 -2.60
C ARG A 124 -7.54 -2.12 -2.31
N LEU A 125 -7.39 -3.38 -1.89
CA LEU A 125 -6.08 -3.97 -1.65
C LEU A 125 -5.26 -4.03 -2.95
N ILE A 126 -5.86 -4.53 -4.03
CA ILE A 126 -5.18 -4.65 -5.33
C ILE A 126 -4.79 -3.28 -5.88
N TYR A 127 -5.68 -2.29 -5.83
CA TYR A 127 -5.32 -0.93 -6.25
C TYR A 127 -4.20 -0.32 -5.42
N ARG A 128 -4.13 -0.60 -4.11
CA ARG A 128 -2.97 -0.18 -3.29
C ARG A 128 -1.67 -0.85 -3.73
N LEU A 129 -1.71 -2.13 -4.11
CA LEU A 129 -0.53 -2.82 -4.64
C LEU A 129 -0.11 -2.26 -6.00
N LEU A 130 -1.05 -2.07 -6.91
CA LEU A 130 -0.78 -1.45 -8.21
C LEU A 130 -0.17 -0.06 -8.06
N PHE A 131 -0.72 0.76 -7.17
CA PHE A 131 -0.20 2.07 -6.85
C PHE A 131 1.25 2.00 -6.37
N LEU A 132 1.58 1.06 -5.47
CA LEU A 132 2.93 0.90 -4.93
C LEU A 132 3.96 0.42 -5.93
N MET A 133 3.55 -0.42 -6.88
CA MET A 133 4.43 -1.09 -7.84
C MET A 133 4.66 -0.23 -9.08
N VAL A 134 3.63 0.48 -9.56
CA VAL A 134 3.70 1.23 -10.83
C VAL A 134 4.29 2.63 -10.65
N ILE A 135 4.13 3.25 -9.47
CA ILE A 135 4.57 4.64 -9.18
C ILE A 135 5.92 4.65 -8.46
#